data_AF-A0A2Y9NBZ8-F1
#
_entry.id   AF-A0A2Y9NBZ8-F1
#
_cell.length_a   1.000
_cell.length_b   1.000
_cell.length_c   1.000
_cell.angle_alpha   90.00
_cell.angle_beta   90.00
_cell.angle_gamma   90.00
#
_symmetry.space_group_name_H-M   'P 1'
#
loop_
_entity.id
_entity.type
_entity.pdbx_description
1 polymer ?
#
loop_
_entity_poly.entity_id
_entity_poly.type
_entity_poly.pdbx_seq_one_letter_code
_entity_poly.pdbx_strand_id
1 'polypeptide(L)'
;MICAYLLASEIFATAEDSLYYFGERRTDKSTSSKFQGIETPSQNRFVGYFAMVKNTYNLTLPPMKKLTMEKIIIYSIQGVGKGNGNDLKVQIIMQRKPVFFCSASKNSRIVHDAETDTVIINLSNCPPLYDEVKVKFLSSSDLPKYYDDCPFFFWFHTSFIQNNRLYLSRSELDNPHKPKAWKIYRPEFAVEVYFDDVI
;
A
#
# COMPACT_ATOMS: atom_id res chain seq x y z
N MET A 1 -0.77 -2.09 -17.21
CA MET A 1 -1.67 -1.93 -18.39
C MET A 1 -1.84 -3.19 -19.20
N ILE A 2 -0.77 -3.90 -19.62
CA ILE A 2 -0.93 -5.16 -20.38
C ILE A 2 -1.83 -6.17 -19.66
N CYS A 3 -1.65 -6.38 -18.35
CA CYS A 3 -2.52 -7.30 -17.60
C CYS A 3 -4.00 -6.90 -17.63
N ALA A 4 -4.29 -5.60 -17.47
CA ALA A 4 -5.65 -5.09 -17.57
C ALA A 4 -6.23 -5.28 -18.99
N TYR A 5 -5.41 -5.10 -20.02
CA TYR A 5 -5.82 -5.39 -21.40
C TYR A 5 -6.16 -6.88 -21.59
N LEU A 6 -5.31 -7.79 -21.12
CA LEU A 6 -5.56 -9.24 -21.22
C LEU A 6 -6.86 -9.65 -20.52
N LEU A 7 -7.16 -9.03 -19.37
CA LEU A 7 -8.45 -9.18 -18.68
C LEU A 7 -9.62 -8.64 -19.52
N ALA A 8 -9.47 -7.44 -20.09
CA ALA A 8 -10.50 -6.80 -20.91
C ALA A 8 -10.80 -7.58 -22.20
N SER A 9 -9.78 -8.19 -22.79
CA SER A 9 -9.89 -9.05 -23.98
C SER A 9 -10.36 -10.48 -23.65
N GLU A 10 -10.74 -10.76 -22.41
CA GLU A 10 -11.21 -12.07 -21.93
C GLU A 10 -10.21 -13.22 -22.15
N ILE A 11 -8.93 -12.90 -22.34
CA ILE A 11 -7.85 -13.91 -22.42
C ILE A 11 -7.67 -14.57 -21.06
N PHE A 12 -7.85 -13.80 -19.97
CA PHE A 12 -7.86 -14.31 -18.59
C PHE A 12 -9.09 -13.83 -17.84
N ALA A 13 -9.60 -14.68 -16.94
CA ALA A 13 -10.72 -14.35 -16.07
C ALA A 13 -10.26 -13.62 -14.79
N THR A 14 -9.07 -13.96 -14.28
CA THR A 14 -8.57 -13.48 -12.98
C THR A 14 -7.33 -12.60 -13.14
N ALA A 15 -7.17 -11.66 -12.21
CA ALA A 15 -5.97 -10.82 -12.14
C ALA A 15 -4.71 -11.66 -11.93
N GLU A 16 -4.78 -12.71 -11.11
CA GLU A 16 -3.66 -13.61 -10.82
C GLU A 16 -3.13 -14.29 -12.09
N ASP A 17 -4.01 -14.91 -12.88
CA ASP A 17 -3.63 -15.57 -14.14
C ASP A 17 -2.99 -14.58 -15.10
N SER A 18 -3.59 -13.40 -15.23
CA SER A 18 -3.07 -12.35 -16.12
C SER A 18 -1.70 -11.84 -15.67
N LEU A 19 -1.49 -11.66 -14.37
CA LEU A 19 -0.23 -11.21 -13.79
C LEU A 19 0.85 -12.28 -13.95
N TYR A 20 0.50 -13.54 -13.68
CA TYR A 20 1.39 -14.68 -13.83
C TYR A 20 1.84 -14.83 -15.28
N TYR A 21 0.90 -14.88 -16.23
CA TYR A 21 1.19 -14.97 -17.65
C TYR A 21 2.10 -13.83 -18.13
N PHE A 22 1.78 -12.59 -17.74
CA PHE A 22 2.58 -11.44 -18.13
C PHE A 22 4.03 -11.56 -17.61
N GLY A 23 4.21 -11.94 -16.35
CA GLY A 23 5.55 -12.10 -15.80
C GLY A 23 6.33 -13.26 -16.40
N GLU A 24 5.67 -14.38 -16.72
CA GLU A 24 6.29 -15.50 -17.43
C GLU A 24 6.78 -15.11 -18.83
N ARG A 25 6.00 -14.31 -19.57
CA ARG A 25 6.38 -13.86 -20.92
C ARG A 25 7.43 -12.75 -20.93
N ARG A 26 7.49 -11.95 -19.87
CA ARG A 26 8.44 -10.84 -19.74
C ARG A 26 9.76 -11.27 -19.13
N THR A 27 9.76 -12.34 -18.33
CA THR A 27 10.98 -12.89 -17.75
C THR A 27 11.69 -13.75 -18.77
N ASP A 28 12.84 -13.28 -19.25
CA ASP A 28 13.75 -14.16 -19.96
C ASP A 28 14.44 -15.10 -18.98
N LYS A 29 13.90 -16.32 -18.88
CA LYS A 29 14.42 -17.38 -18.01
C LYS A 29 15.81 -17.88 -18.44
N SER A 30 16.28 -17.54 -19.65
CA SER A 30 17.62 -17.90 -20.11
C SER A 30 18.72 -16.98 -19.56
N THR A 31 18.37 -15.75 -19.16
CA THR A 31 19.32 -14.75 -18.66
C THR A 31 19.10 -14.40 -17.18
N SER A 32 17.92 -14.66 -16.61
CA SER A 32 17.66 -14.44 -15.18
C SER A 32 16.60 -15.39 -14.62
N SER A 33 16.86 -15.96 -13.44
CA SER A 33 15.85 -16.68 -12.65
C SER A 33 14.89 -15.76 -11.89
N LYS A 34 15.10 -14.45 -11.95
CA LYS A 34 14.29 -13.45 -11.23
C LYS A 34 13.06 -13.10 -12.05
N PHE A 35 11.88 -13.41 -11.53
CA PHE A 35 10.60 -13.04 -12.14
C PHE A 35 10.51 -11.53 -12.40
N GLN A 36 10.36 -11.14 -13.67
CA GLN A 36 10.28 -9.78 -14.20
C GLN A 36 8.82 -9.42 -14.57
N GLY A 37 7.89 -9.72 -13.67
CA GLY A 37 6.50 -9.29 -13.79
C GLY A 37 6.30 -7.82 -13.44
N ILE A 38 5.14 -7.52 -12.86
CA ILE A 38 4.85 -6.20 -12.30
C ILE A 38 5.81 -5.89 -11.13
N GLU A 39 6.29 -4.65 -11.07
CA GLU A 39 7.40 -4.27 -10.18
C GLU A 39 6.99 -3.95 -8.74
N THR A 40 5.72 -3.59 -8.50
CA THR A 40 5.25 -3.12 -7.20
C THR A 40 3.91 -3.76 -6.82
N PRO A 41 3.70 -4.13 -5.54
CA PRO A 41 2.42 -4.63 -5.05
C PRO A 41 1.23 -3.71 -5.31
N SER A 42 1.41 -2.39 -5.27
CA SER A 42 0.34 -1.47 -5.64
C SER A 42 -0.10 -1.61 -7.09
N GLN A 43 0.82 -1.84 -8.02
CA GLN A 43 0.41 -2.14 -9.41
C GLN A 43 -0.39 -3.46 -9.50
N ASN A 44 -0.02 -4.50 -8.73
CA ASN A 44 -0.81 -5.75 -8.65
C ASN A 44 -2.22 -5.48 -8.12
N ARG A 45 -2.34 -4.69 -7.05
CA ARG A 45 -3.62 -4.29 -6.45
C ARG A 45 -4.52 -3.60 -7.46
N PHE A 46 -3.97 -2.71 -8.30
CA PHE A 46 -4.75 -2.02 -9.33
C PHE A 46 -5.19 -2.91 -10.49
N VAL A 47 -4.42 -3.97 -10.82
CA VAL A 47 -4.91 -5.02 -11.74
C VAL A 47 -6.07 -5.79 -11.10
N GLY A 48 -5.98 -6.07 -9.79
CA GLY A 48 -7.08 -6.65 -9.01
C GLY A 48 -8.34 -5.77 -9.02
N TYR A 49 -8.20 -4.47 -8.79
CA TYR A 49 -9.31 -3.52 -8.90
C TYR A 49 -9.93 -3.50 -10.30
N PHE A 50 -9.12 -3.54 -11.36
CA PHE A 50 -9.65 -3.64 -12.71
C PHE A 50 -10.44 -4.94 -12.94
N ALA A 51 -9.95 -6.08 -12.43
CA ALA A 51 -10.68 -7.34 -12.49
C ALA A 51 -12.03 -7.25 -11.77
N MET A 52 -12.11 -6.57 -10.62
CA MET A 52 -13.38 -6.30 -9.93
C MET A 52 -14.30 -5.39 -10.75
N VAL A 53 -13.79 -4.32 -11.34
CA VAL A 53 -14.56 -3.42 -12.22
C VAL A 53 -15.19 -4.21 -13.37
N LYS A 54 -14.40 -5.09 -14.02
CA LYS A 54 -14.90 -5.94 -15.10
C LYS A 54 -15.93 -6.97 -14.61
N ASN A 55 -15.56 -7.78 -13.61
CA ASN A 55 -16.30 -9.00 -13.28
C ASN A 55 -17.45 -8.78 -12.27
N THR A 56 -17.38 -7.72 -11.45
CA THR A 56 -18.38 -7.42 -10.42
C THR A 56 -19.20 -6.19 -10.78
N TYR A 57 -18.58 -5.15 -11.34
CA TYR A 57 -19.25 -3.90 -11.69
C TYR A 57 -19.59 -3.77 -13.18
N ASN A 58 -19.46 -4.84 -13.97
CA ASN A 58 -19.80 -4.85 -15.41
C ASN A 58 -19.18 -3.67 -16.19
N LEU A 59 -17.89 -3.41 -15.97
CA LEU A 59 -17.13 -2.30 -16.56
C LEU A 59 -17.62 -0.90 -16.19
N THR A 60 -18.49 -0.78 -15.18
CA THR A 60 -18.83 0.50 -14.56
C THR A 60 -17.93 0.77 -13.36
N LEU A 61 -17.58 2.03 -13.13
CA LEU A 61 -16.79 2.38 -11.95
C LEU A 61 -17.62 2.16 -10.68
N PRO A 62 -17.03 1.63 -9.60
CA PRO A 62 -17.73 1.56 -8.32
C PRO A 62 -18.12 2.96 -7.85
N PRO A 63 -19.20 3.10 -7.06
CA PRO A 63 -19.59 4.38 -6.48
C PRO A 63 -18.42 5.03 -5.75
N MET A 64 -18.27 6.35 -5.90
CA MET A 64 -17.24 7.10 -5.19
C MET A 64 -17.51 7.01 -3.68
N LYS A 65 -16.48 6.59 -2.92
CA LYS A 65 -16.55 6.50 -1.47
C LYS A 65 -15.61 7.53 -0.84
N LYS A 66 -16.16 8.49 -0.09
CA LYS A 66 -15.35 9.42 0.70
C LYS A 66 -15.11 8.83 2.08
N LEU A 67 -13.85 8.83 2.52
CA LEU A 67 -13.43 8.25 3.79
C LEU A 67 -12.45 9.19 4.51
N THR A 68 -12.56 9.27 5.83
CA THR A 68 -11.54 9.91 6.67
C THR A 68 -10.61 8.82 7.21
N MET A 69 -9.29 9.04 7.12
CA MET A 69 -8.31 8.10 7.70
C MET A 69 -8.07 8.46 9.16
N GLU A 70 -8.40 7.54 10.07
CA GLU A 70 -8.34 7.79 11.50
C GLU A 70 -7.05 7.26 12.14
N LYS A 71 -6.69 6.03 11.80
CA LYS A 71 -5.69 5.26 12.53
C LYS A 71 -4.88 4.42 11.57
N ILE A 72 -3.56 4.45 11.74
CA ILE A 72 -2.64 3.53 11.08
C ILE A 72 -1.97 2.68 12.17
N ILE A 73 -2.01 1.36 12.04
CA ILE A 73 -1.26 0.42 12.87
C ILE A 73 -0.11 -0.13 12.04
N ILE A 74 1.10 -0.14 12.61
CA ILE A 74 2.27 -0.79 12.03
C ILE A 74 2.67 -1.94 12.96
N TYR A 75 2.72 -3.14 12.41
CA TYR A 75 3.10 -4.35 13.13
C TYR A 75 4.59 -4.66 12.95
N SER A 76 5.19 -5.29 13.94
CA SER A 76 6.59 -5.72 13.96
C SER A 76 7.58 -4.58 13.73
N ILE A 77 7.36 -3.47 14.44
CA ILE A 77 8.11 -2.23 14.26
C ILE A 77 9.56 -2.32 14.77
N GLN A 78 9.86 -3.20 15.72
CA GLN A 78 11.21 -3.34 16.27
C GLN A 78 12.24 -3.60 15.15
N GLY A 79 13.32 -2.82 15.13
CA GLY A 79 14.35 -2.84 14.09
C GLY A 79 14.05 -1.97 12.86
N VAL A 80 12.83 -1.44 12.72
CA VAL A 80 12.47 -0.47 11.67
C VAL A 80 12.71 0.94 12.19
N GLY A 81 13.80 1.58 11.73
CA GLY A 81 14.15 2.94 12.14
C GLY A 81 14.52 2.98 13.62
N LYS A 82 13.83 3.79 14.42
CA LYS A 82 14.01 3.78 15.89
C LYS A 82 13.29 2.63 16.58
N GLY A 83 12.49 1.84 15.86
CA GLY A 83 11.74 0.71 16.41
C GLY A 83 10.56 1.11 17.30
N ASN A 84 10.12 2.37 17.25
CA ASN A 84 9.01 2.89 18.06
C ASN A 84 8.12 3.89 17.30
N GLY A 85 8.36 4.07 16.00
CA GLY A 85 7.58 4.94 15.12
C GLY A 85 7.82 6.44 15.26
N ASN A 86 8.56 6.92 16.27
CA ASN A 86 8.76 8.36 16.50
C ASN A 86 9.60 9.04 15.41
N ASP A 87 10.40 8.27 14.66
CA ASP A 87 11.13 8.76 13.50
C ASP A 87 10.29 8.79 12.22
N LEU A 88 9.13 8.14 12.20
CA LEU A 88 8.27 8.05 11.03
C LEU A 88 7.49 9.35 10.80
N LYS A 89 7.31 9.66 9.52
CA LYS A 89 6.46 10.75 9.04
C LYS A 89 5.58 10.18 7.93
N VAL A 90 4.29 10.48 7.94
CA VAL A 90 3.34 10.01 6.92
C VAL A 90 2.96 11.17 6.02
N GLN A 91 3.05 10.96 4.70
CA GLN A 91 2.55 11.89 3.70
C GLN A 91 1.45 11.19 2.89
N ILE A 92 0.27 11.79 2.85
CA ILE A 92 -0.86 11.31 2.05
C ILE A 92 -0.97 12.20 0.81
N ILE A 93 -1.04 11.56 -0.36
CA ILE A 93 -1.16 12.21 -1.66
C ILE A 93 -2.45 11.70 -2.32
N MET A 94 -3.28 12.63 -2.77
CA MET A 94 -4.53 12.38 -3.48
C MET A 94 -4.60 13.37 -4.64
N GLN A 95 -5.14 12.95 -5.80
CA GLN A 95 -5.15 13.77 -7.02
C GLN A 95 -3.77 14.34 -7.39
N ARG A 96 -2.72 13.53 -7.18
CA ARG A 96 -1.31 13.88 -7.46
C ARG A 96 -0.77 15.07 -6.65
N LYS A 97 -1.43 15.48 -5.57
CA LYS A 97 -0.96 16.53 -4.66
C LYS A 97 -0.87 16.01 -3.23
N PRO A 98 0.13 16.42 -2.43
CA PRO A 98 0.12 16.17 -0.99
C PRO A 98 -1.10 16.84 -0.37
N VAL A 99 -1.95 16.06 0.29
CA VAL A 99 -3.17 16.56 0.96
C VAL A 99 -3.06 16.51 2.48
N PHE A 100 -2.18 15.67 3.01
CA PHE A 100 -1.97 15.54 4.44
C PHE A 100 -0.54 15.14 4.77
N PHE A 101 -0.09 15.56 5.96
CA PHE A 101 1.19 15.19 6.52
C PHE A 101 1.08 15.08 8.04
N CYS A 102 1.62 14.01 8.61
CA CYS A 102 1.76 13.85 10.06
C CYS A 102 3.11 13.27 10.47
N SER A 103 3.46 13.51 11.73
CA SER A 103 4.67 13.03 12.41
C SER A 103 4.43 13.02 13.91
N ALA A 104 5.38 12.48 14.70
CA ALA A 104 5.28 12.45 16.17
C ALA A 104 4.93 13.82 16.82
N SER A 105 5.32 14.94 16.19
CA SER A 105 5.07 16.31 16.66
C SER A 105 3.96 17.06 15.93
N LYS A 106 3.29 16.49 14.91
CA LYS A 106 2.35 17.22 14.06
C LYS A 106 1.23 16.32 13.54
N ASN A 107 -0.02 16.75 13.70
CA ASN A 107 -1.23 16.12 13.13
C ASN A 107 -1.40 14.63 13.45
N SER A 108 -0.74 14.12 14.49
CA SER A 108 -0.91 12.75 14.94
C SER A 108 -0.45 12.55 16.37
N ARG A 109 -1.00 11.53 17.04
CA ARG A 109 -0.48 10.96 18.28
C ARG A 109 0.03 9.56 18.00
N ILE A 110 1.32 9.34 18.24
CA ILE A 110 1.97 8.02 18.09
C ILE A 110 2.00 7.32 19.46
N VAL A 111 1.55 6.07 19.49
CA VAL A 111 1.60 5.19 20.66
C VAL A 111 2.38 3.94 20.26
N HIS A 112 3.44 3.63 21.00
CA HIS A 112 4.21 2.41 20.82
C HIS A 112 3.83 1.41 21.90
N ASP A 113 3.34 0.25 21.49
CA ASP A 113 3.11 -0.89 22.36
C ASP A 113 4.25 -1.90 22.17
N ALA A 114 5.15 -1.92 23.13
CA ALA A 114 6.33 -2.78 23.10
C ALA A 114 6.00 -4.26 23.38
N GLU A 115 4.87 -4.56 24.02
CA GLU A 115 4.46 -5.94 24.31
C GLU A 115 4.00 -6.65 23.04
N THR A 116 3.19 -5.94 22.23
CA THR A 116 2.70 -6.46 20.95
C THR A 116 3.60 -6.12 19.77
N ASP A 117 4.68 -5.36 19.98
CA ASP A 117 5.60 -4.88 18.94
C ASP A 117 4.84 -4.10 17.83
N THR A 118 3.96 -3.20 18.26
CA THR A 118 3.12 -2.40 17.37
C THR A 118 3.27 -0.90 17.61
N VAL A 119 3.09 -0.12 16.54
CA VAL A 119 2.90 1.33 16.63
C VAL A 119 1.53 1.69 16.10
N ILE A 120 0.81 2.50 16.87
CA ILE A 120 -0.46 3.10 16.50
C ILE A 120 -0.24 4.59 16.25
N ILE A 121 -0.47 5.02 15.02
CA ILE A 121 -0.47 6.43 14.61
C ILE A 121 -1.95 6.84 14.51
N ASN A 122 -2.42 7.62 15.48
CA ASN A 122 -3.75 8.22 15.44
C ASN A 122 -3.63 9.56 14.73
N LEU A 123 -4.28 9.70 13.57
CA LEU A 123 -4.23 10.91 12.75
C LEU A 123 -5.18 11.96 13.33
N SER A 124 -4.81 13.23 13.19
CA SER A 124 -5.64 14.36 13.59
C SER A 124 -5.85 15.29 12.40
N ASN A 125 -7.09 15.67 12.15
CA ASN A 125 -7.46 16.56 11.04
C ASN A 125 -7.06 16.04 9.65
N CYS A 126 -7.11 14.71 9.43
CA CYS A 126 -6.97 14.17 8.08
C CYS A 126 -8.19 14.60 7.25
N PRO A 127 -8.00 15.24 6.07
CA PRO A 127 -9.13 15.60 5.23
C PRO A 127 -9.81 14.34 4.68
N PRO A 128 -11.10 14.42 4.31
CA PRO A 128 -11.76 13.38 3.53
C PRO A 128 -10.97 13.00 2.28
N LEU A 129 -10.78 11.70 2.08
CA LEU A 129 -10.07 11.10 0.97
C LEU A 129 -11.06 10.40 0.03
N TYR A 130 -10.77 10.38 -1.26
CA TYR A 130 -11.56 9.73 -2.30
C TYR A 130 -10.67 9.33 -3.48
N ASP A 131 -11.23 8.51 -4.38
CA ASP A 131 -10.55 7.92 -5.53
C ASP A 131 -9.23 7.24 -5.13
N GLU A 132 -8.16 7.48 -5.90
CA GLU A 132 -6.81 6.97 -5.69
C GLU A 132 -6.04 7.78 -4.63
N VAL A 133 -5.55 7.06 -3.63
CA VAL A 133 -4.78 7.63 -2.52
C VAL A 133 -3.45 6.89 -2.40
N LYS A 134 -2.37 7.67 -2.28
CA LYS A 134 -1.04 7.17 -1.93
C LYS A 134 -0.71 7.55 -0.50
N VAL A 135 -0.18 6.59 0.26
CA VAL A 135 0.36 6.82 1.60
C VAL A 135 1.85 6.51 1.59
N LYS A 136 2.68 7.52 1.85
CA LYS A 136 4.13 7.39 1.94
C LYS A 136 4.59 7.48 3.38
N PHE A 137 5.50 6.58 3.76
CA PHE A 137 6.18 6.62 5.05
C PHE A 137 7.60 7.07 4.82
N LEU A 138 7.93 8.24 5.37
CA LEU A 138 9.28 8.80 5.44
C LEU A 138 9.84 8.54 6.83
N SER A 139 11.16 8.65 6.99
CA SER A 139 11.80 8.55 8.30
C SER A 139 12.89 9.60 8.46
N SER A 140 13.08 10.09 9.68
CA SER A 140 14.26 10.88 10.06
C SER A 140 15.47 10.03 10.44
N SER A 141 15.29 8.71 10.57
CA SER A 141 16.38 7.74 10.71
C SER A 141 16.93 7.37 9.33
N ASP A 142 18.11 6.75 9.30
CA ASP A 142 18.74 6.28 8.06
C ASP A 142 18.13 4.95 7.57
N LEU A 143 16.82 4.96 7.30
CA LEU A 143 16.13 3.85 6.67
C LEU A 143 16.40 3.86 5.15
N PRO A 144 16.80 2.72 4.55
CA PRO A 144 17.05 2.64 3.12
C PRO A 144 15.83 3.06 2.31
N LYS A 145 16.07 3.97 1.37
CA LYS A 145 15.06 4.40 0.40
C LYS A 145 15.22 3.61 -0.89
N TYR A 146 14.09 3.27 -1.51
CA TYR A 146 14.08 2.57 -2.79
C TYR A 146 13.22 3.31 -3.80
N TYR A 147 12.08 2.75 -4.21
CA TYR A 147 11.17 3.48 -5.08
C TYR A 147 10.57 4.67 -4.33
N ASP A 148 10.31 5.74 -5.10
CA ASP A 148 9.62 6.94 -4.64
C ASP A 148 10.35 7.73 -3.54
N ASP A 149 11.68 7.55 -3.42
CA ASP A 149 12.54 8.20 -2.42
C ASP A 149 12.00 8.09 -0.97
N CYS A 150 11.49 6.92 -0.60
CA CYS A 150 11.02 6.65 0.75
C CYS A 150 11.31 5.21 1.20
N PRO A 151 11.32 4.96 2.53
CA PRO A 151 11.39 3.61 3.09
C PRO A 151 10.31 2.67 2.52
N PHE A 152 9.04 3.07 2.60
CA PHE A 152 7.93 2.30 2.05
C PHE A 152 6.69 3.17 1.80
N PHE A 153 5.81 2.68 0.93
CA PHE A 153 4.53 3.32 0.60
C PHE A 153 3.52 2.28 0.11
N PHE A 154 2.29 2.73 -0.11
CA PHE A 154 1.29 1.96 -0.84
C PHE A 154 0.26 2.89 -1.48
N TRP A 155 -0.46 2.36 -2.46
CA TRP A 155 -1.62 3.00 -3.08
C TRP A 155 -2.89 2.19 -2.86
N PHE A 156 -4.02 2.85 -2.66
CA PHE A 156 -5.32 2.19 -2.66
C PHE A 156 -6.35 3.07 -3.34
N HIS A 157 -7.51 2.51 -3.63
CA HIS A 157 -8.65 3.27 -4.13
C HIS A 157 -9.80 3.15 -3.14
N THR A 158 -10.30 4.28 -2.66
CA THR A 158 -11.28 4.38 -1.57
C THR A 158 -12.57 3.58 -1.80
N SER A 159 -13.10 3.57 -3.03
CA SER A 159 -14.27 2.76 -3.40
C SER A 159 -14.13 1.25 -3.24
N PHE A 160 -12.91 0.72 -3.10
CA PHE A 160 -12.68 -0.70 -2.88
C PHE A 160 -12.42 -1.04 -1.41
N ILE A 161 -12.49 -0.05 -0.51
CA ILE A 161 -12.36 -0.27 0.94
C ILE A 161 -13.64 -0.89 1.49
N GLN A 162 -13.48 -2.07 2.10
CA GLN A 162 -14.54 -2.83 2.76
C GLN A 162 -14.34 -2.79 4.27
N ASN A 163 -15.45 -2.83 5.03
CA ASN A 163 -15.44 -2.85 6.50
C ASN A 163 -14.60 -1.72 7.14
N ASN A 164 -14.49 -0.59 6.43
CA ASN A 164 -13.72 0.58 6.83
C ASN A 164 -12.29 0.26 7.29
N ARG A 165 -11.67 -0.75 6.65
CA ARG A 165 -10.36 -1.28 7.03
C ARG A 165 -9.56 -1.68 5.79
N LEU A 166 -8.26 -1.40 5.82
CA LEU A 166 -7.28 -1.91 4.84
C LEU A 166 -6.11 -2.53 5.60
N TYR A 167 -5.88 -3.82 5.42
CA TYR A 167 -4.71 -4.53 5.95
C TYR A 167 -3.79 -4.90 4.80
N LEU A 168 -2.50 -4.57 4.92
CA LEU A 168 -1.47 -4.87 3.94
C LEU A 168 -0.30 -5.56 4.63
N SER A 169 -0.04 -6.81 4.26
CA SER A 169 1.14 -7.55 4.68
C SER A 169 2.43 -6.98 4.07
N ARG A 170 3.59 -7.41 4.57
CA ARG A 170 4.91 -7.02 4.01
C ARG A 170 4.99 -7.18 2.49
N SER A 171 4.44 -8.26 1.94
CA SER A 171 4.44 -8.54 0.49
C SER A 171 3.51 -7.64 -0.31
N GLU A 172 2.59 -6.93 0.36
CA GLU A 172 1.63 -6.03 -0.27
C GLU A 172 2.03 -4.56 -0.16
N LEU A 173 3.18 -4.27 0.47
CA LEU A 173 3.73 -2.94 0.63
C LEU A 173 4.84 -2.67 -0.40
N ASP A 174 4.81 -1.47 -1.00
CA ASP A 174 5.81 -1.07 -1.97
C ASP A 174 7.11 -0.74 -1.24
N ASN A 175 8.20 -1.38 -1.69
CA ASN A 175 9.54 -1.48 -1.08
C ASN A 175 9.75 -2.69 -0.12
N PRO A 176 8.94 -2.92 0.95
CA PRO A 176 9.12 -4.07 1.85
C PRO A 176 8.95 -5.44 1.18
N HIS A 177 8.20 -5.52 0.07
CA HIS A 177 8.06 -6.76 -0.71
C HIS A 177 9.39 -7.30 -1.28
N LYS A 178 10.45 -6.47 -1.36
CA LYS A 178 11.72 -6.89 -1.96
C LYS A 178 12.60 -7.65 -0.95
N PRO A 179 13.19 -8.80 -1.33
CA PRO A 179 14.06 -9.59 -0.45
C PRO A 179 15.19 -8.79 0.23
N LYS A 180 15.76 -7.81 -0.47
CA LYS A 180 16.83 -6.94 0.08
C LYS A 180 16.39 -6.12 1.30
N ALA A 181 15.09 -5.90 1.49
CA ALA A 181 14.53 -5.13 2.59
C ALA A 181 14.17 -6.01 3.80
N TRP A 182 14.21 -7.34 3.68
CA TRP A 182 13.73 -8.27 4.71
C TRP A 182 14.64 -8.38 5.94
N LYS A 183 15.86 -7.84 5.88
CA LYS A 183 16.71 -7.63 7.06
C LYS A 183 16.14 -6.58 8.02
N ILE A 184 15.29 -5.69 7.52
CA ILE A 184 14.65 -4.60 8.28
C ILE A 184 13.18 -4.94 8.52
N TYR A 185 12.45 -5.27 7.45
CA TYR A 185 11.03 -5.60 7.54
C TYR A 185 10.85 -7.12 7.68
N ARG A 186 10.60 -7.57 8.92
CA ARG A 186 10.37 -8.99 9.27
C ARG A 186 9.09 -9.56 8.64
N PRO A 187 8.92 -10.89 8.55
CA PRO A 187 7.77 -11.51 7.88
C PRO A 187 6.40 -11.00 8.34
N GLU A 188 6.28 -10.70 9.63
CA GLU A 188 5.06 -10.23 10.29
C GLU A 188 4.83 -8.71 10.15
N PHE A 189 5.78 -7.98 9.53
CA PHE A 189 5.62 -6.55 9.26
C PHE A 189 4.40 -6.31 8.38
N ALA A 190 3.49 -5.49 8.86
CA ALA A 190 2.25 -5.16 8.17
C ALA A 190 1.82 -3.74 8.50
N VAL A 191 0.99 -3.16 7.63
CA VAL A 191 0.33 -1.88 7.87
C VAL A 191 -1.16 -2.08 7.77
N GLU A 192 -1.87 -1.59 8.77
CA GLU A 192 -3.32 -1.60 8.82
C GLU A 192 -3.87 -0.19 8.97
N VAL A 193 -4.90 0.13 8.21
CA VAL A 193 -5.52 1.45 8.18
C VAL A 193 -7.00 1.31 8.51
N TYR A 194 -7.47 2.13 9.45
CA TYR A 194 -8.89 2.28 9.78
C TYR A 194 -9.41 3.60 9.23
N PHE A 195 -10.63 3.54 8.75
CA PHE A 195 -11.33 4.65 8.15
C PHE A 195 -12.65 4.91 8.86
N ASP A 196 -13.14 6.13 8.73
CA ASP A 196 -14.50 6.52 9.09
C ASP A 196 -15.22 7.03 7.85
N ASP A 197 -16.53 6.78 7.80
CA ASP A 197 -17.39 7.36 6.78
C ASP A 197 -17.54 8.87 7.02
N VAL A 198 -17.58 9.65 5.93
CA VAL A 198 -17.79 11.10 6.04
C VAL A 198 -19.28 11.35 6.30
N ILE A 199 -19.58 11.95 7.46
CA ILE A 199 -20.92 12.44 7.81
C ILE A 199 -21.30 13.63 6.93
#